data_AF-A0A952BAD0-F1
#
_entry.id   AF-A0A952BAD0-F1
#
_cell.length_a   1.000
_cell.length_b   1.000
_cell.length_c   1.000
_cell.angle_alpha   90.00
_cell.angle_beta   90.00
_cell.angle_gamma   90.00
#
_symmetry.space_group_name_H-M   'P 1'
#
loop_
_entity.id
_entity.type
_entity.pdbx_description
1 polymer ?
#
loop_
_entity_poly.entity_id
_entity_poly.type
_entity_poly.pdbx_seq_one_letter_code
_entity_poly.pdbx_strand_id
1 'polypeptide(L)' 'VHGFGLERFIAEPLRMVEGAATAPERPGHGVELDWSALEQLRAED' A
#
# COMPACT_ATOMS: atom_id res chain seq x y z
N VAL A 1 15.30 -2.51 -8.06
CA VAL A 1 14.18 -2.47 -7.08
C VAL A 1 12.95 -3.05 -7.77
N HIS A 2 12.43 -4.19 -7.30
CA HIS A 2 11.20 -4.81 -7.81
C HIS A 2 10.04 -4.40 -6.89
N GLY A 3 9.52 -3.20 -7.10
CA GLY A 3 8.30 -2.74 -6.43
C GLY A 3 7.31 -2.36 -7.53
N PHE A 4 6.12 -2.96 -7.53
CA PHE A 4 5.07 -2.65 -8.49
C PHE A 4 4.48 -1.23 -8.34
N GLY A 5 5.11 -0.35 -7.54
CA GLY A 5 4.70 1.03 -7.32
C GLY A 5 3.43 1.19 -6.47
N LEU A 6 2.97 0.10 -5.84
CA LEU A 6 1.71 0.07 -5.10
C LEU A 6 1.72 0.98 -3.88
N GLU A 7 2.89 1.33 -3.33
CA GLU A 7 3.03 2.25 -2.21
C GLU A 7 2.32 3.60 -2.40
N ARG A 8 2.05 4.00 -3.66
CA ARG A 8 1.30 5.21 -4.03
C ARG A 8 -0.21 5.09 -3.79
N PHE A 9 -0.71 3.87 -3.65
CA PHE A 9 -2.14 3.54 -3.51
C PHE A 9 -2.44 2.80 -2.20
N ILE A 10 -1.49 2.76 -1.26
CA ILE A 10 -1.65 2.13 0.04
C ILE A 10 -1.64 3.25 1.09
N ALA A 11 -2.71 3.33 1.89
CA ALA A 11 -2.88 4.41 2.88
C ALA A 11 -1.73 4.48 3.89
N GLU A 12 -1.17 3.32 4.25
CA GLU A 12 0.00 3.19 5.11
C GLU A 12 0.99 2.18 4.51
N PRO A 13 1.99 2.62 3.74
CA PRO A 13 2.95 1.74 3.08
C PRO A 13 3.74 0.86 4.06
N LEU A 14 4.12 -0.33 3.58
CA LEU A 14 4.91 -1.28 4.34
C LEU A 14 6.24 -0.67 4.77
N ARG A 15 6.56 -0.79 6.06
CA ARG A 15 7.84 -0.33 6.61
C ARG A 15 8.89 -1.41 6.42
N MET A 16 10.06 -0.98 5.98
CA MET A 16 11.26 -1.81 5.89
C MET A 16 12.20 -1.43 7.03
N VAL A 17 12.59 -2.42 7.84
CA VAL A 17 13.55 -2.26 8.95
C VAL A 17 14.64 -3.31 8.75
N GLU A 18 15.90 -2.88 8.66
CA GLU A 18 17.07 -3.76 8.46
C GLU A 18 16.94 -4.71 7.25
N GLY A 19 16.31 -4.24 6.17
CA GLY A 19 16.11 -5.02 4.95
C GLY A 19 14.94 -6.01 5.01
N ALA A 20 14.20 -6.06 6.11
CA ALA A 20 12.99 -6.87 6.26
C ALA A 20 11.72 -6.02 6.29
N ALA A 21 10.65 -6.54 5.71
CA ALA A 21 9.31 -5.99 5.88
C ALA A 21 8.80 -6.27 7.30
N THR A 22 8.32 -5.25 8.00
CA THR A 22 7.75 -5.40 9.34
C THR A 22 6.24 -5.46 9.28
N ALA A 23 5.65 -6.45 9.96
CA ALA A 23 4.20 -6.53 10.11
C ALA A 23 3.66 -5.34 10.94
N PRO A 24 2.51 -4.76 10.57
CA PRO A 24 1.86 -3.73 11.38
C PRO A 24 1.07 -4.35 12.55
N GLU A 25 0.86 -3.56 13.61
CA GLU A 25 -0.01 -3.91 14.75
C GLU A 25 -1.51 -3.70 14.45
N ARG A 26 -1.84 -3.21 13.25
CA ARG A 26 -3.22 -2.94 12.84
C ARG A 26 -3.99 -4.25 12.64
N PRO A 27 -5.28 -4.32 13.02
CA PRO A 27 -6.09 -5.53 12.86
C PRO A 27 -6.16 -6.04 11.41
N GLY A 28 -6.38 -7.34 11.26
CA GLY A 28 -6.54 -7.99 9.96
C GLY A 28 -5.23 -8.08 9.18
N HIS A 29 -5.28 -7.89 7.86
CA HIS A 29 -4.08 -7.91 7.02
C HIS A 29 -3.22 -6.64 7.18
N GLY A 30 -3.70 -5.61 7.89
CA GLY A 30 -2.95 -4.37 8.10
C GLY A 30 -2.65 -3.61 6.80
N VAL A 31 -3.51 -3.74 5.79
CA VAL A 31 -3.40 -3.06 4.51
C VAL A 31 -4.74 -2.39 4.19
N GLU A 32 -4.67 -1.13 3.79
CA GLU A 32 -5.80 -0.34 3.31
C GLU A 32 -5.37 0.43 2.05
N LEU A 33 -6.29 0.55 1.10
CA LEU A 33 -6.06 1.29 -0.14
C LEU A 33 -6.33 2.78 0.05
N ASP A 34 -5.51 3.62 -0.57
CA ASP A 34 -5.84 5.03 -0.76
C ASP A 34 -6.80 5.16 -1.94
N TRP A 35 -8.09 5.19 -1.64
CA TRP A 35 -9.15 5.33 -2.63
C TRP A 35 -9.11 6.66 -3.38
N SER A 36 -8.62 7.73 -2.75
CA SER A 36 -8.50 9.04 -3.40
C SER A 36 -7.41 9.01 -4.47
N ALA A 37 -6.31 8.31 -4.21
CA ALA A 37 -5.26 8.08 -5.20
C ALA A 37 -5.74 7.16 -6.34
N LEU A 38 -6.51 6.11 -6.02
CA LEU A 38 -7.03 5.16 -7.00
C LEU A 38 -8.12 5.75 -7.91
N GLU A 39 -8.90 6.72 -7.45
CA GLU A 39 -9.97 7.34 -8.25
C GLU A 39 -9.43 7.94 -9.55
N GLN A 40 -8.19 8.43 -9.56
CA GLN A 40 -7.52 8.96 -10.75
C GLN A 40 -7.27 7.89 -11.83
N LEU A 41 -7.33 6.61 -11.45
CA LEU A 41 -7.11 5.46 -12.32
C LEU A 41 -8.40 4.64 -12.55
N ARG A 42 -9.56 5.18 -12.16
CA ARG A 42 -10.83 4.48 -12.33
C ARG A 42 -11.04 4.19 -13.82
N ALA A 43 -11.23 2.91 -14.14
CA ALA A 43 -11.56 2.50 -15.50
C ALA A 43 -12.93 3.05 -15.88
N GLU A 44 -13.06 3.48 -17.14
CA GLU A 44 -14.34 3.84 -17.74
C GLU A 44 -15.12 2.57 -18.13
N ASP A 45 -16.44 2.69 -18.25
CA ASP A 45 -17.35 1.61 -18.64
C ASP A 45 -17.24 1.24 -20.13
#